data_AF-A0A1V4SSX4-F1
#
_entry.id   AF-A0A1V4SSX4-F1
#
_cell.length_a   1.000
_cell.length_b   1.000
_cell.length_c   1.000
_cell.angle_alpha   90.00
_cell.angle_beta   90.00
_cell.angle_gamma   90.00
#
_symmetry.space_group_name_H-M   'P 1'
#
loop_
_entity.id
_entity.type
_entity.pdbx_description
1 polymer ?
#
loop_
_entity_poly.entity_id
_entity_poly.type
_entity_poly.pdbx_seq_one_letter_code
_entity_poly.pdbx_strand_id
1 'polypeptide(L)'
;MANRILTEAGWQQRIRDKLGIDAAYLPDSVIEQPENITVAEANIISQLPDYGSLEDDAKVYLEAAVVCECSRLLCSSLPARLPTKENGPHEGYELNVDWNKKQANLEVERDEYIGKVIELASPDIVTPSLLHFTVTRPRRW
;
A
#
# COMPACT_ATOMS: atom_id res chain seq x y z
N MET A 1 0.60 -8.97 19.36
CA MET A 1 1.87 -9.38 18.71
C MET A 1 2.49 -8.13 18.14
N ALA A 2 3.81 -8.01 18.12
CA ALA A 2 4.47 -6.87 17.47
C ALA A 2 4.50 -7.07 15.96
N ASN A 3 4.22 -6.00 15.21
CA ASN A 3 4.35 -5.95 13.76
C ASN A 3 5.82 -6.14 13.36
N ARG A 4 6.08 -6.73 12.17
CA ARG A 4 7.42 -7.02 11.67
C ARG A 4 7.99 -5.92 10.78
N ILE A 5 7.14 -5.27 9.99
CA ILE A 5 7.51 -4.23 9.03
C ILE A 5 7.00 -2.87 9.52
N LEU A 6 5.69 -2.76 9.79
CA LEU A 6 5.08 -1.52 10.26
C LEU A 6 5.26 -1.34 11.78
N THR A 7 6.48 -0.97 12.16
CA THR A 7 6.91 -0.82 13.57
C THR A 7 6.79 0.61 14.10
N GLU A 8 6.71 1.60 13.21
CA GLU A 8 6.60 3.02 13.57
C GLU A 8 5.21 3.37 14.11
N ALA A 9 5.12 4.24 15.10
CA ALA A 9 3.83 4.66 15.64
C ALA A 9 2.98 5.43 14.59
N GLY A 10 1.66 5.22 14.61
CA GLY A 10 0.73 5.93 13.73
C GLY A 10 0.57 5.33 12.33
N TRP A 11 1.10 4.13 12.09
CA TRP A 11 0.90 3.40 10.83
C TRP A 11 -0.57 3.14 10.48
N GLN A 12 -1.44 3.03 11.50
CA GLN A 12 -2.89 2.91 11.34
C GLN A 12 -3.48 4.11 10.59
N GLN A 13 -2.95 5.32 10.85
CA GLN A 13 -3.39 6.52 10.16
C GLN A 13 -3.02 6.49 8.68
N ARG A 14 -1.84 5.95 8.31
CA ARG A 14 -1.43 5.79 6.91
C ARG A 14 -2.42 4.93 6.13
N ILE A 15 -2.94 3.86 6.75
CA ILE A 15 -3.96 2.98 6.14
C ILE A 15 -5.29 3.72 5.97
N ARG A 16 -5.72 4.47 6.99
CA ARG A 16 -6.93 5.30 6.90
C ARG A 16 -6.85 6.35 5.80
N ASP A 17 -5.74 7.07 5.74
CA ASP A 17 -5.49 8.09 4.74
C ASP A 17 -5.49 7.49 3.33
N LYS A 18 -4.91 6.28 3.17
CA LYS A 18 -4.94 5.53 1.91
C LYS A 18 -6.37 5.15 1.49
N LEU A 19 -7.19 4.72 2.45
CA LEU A 19 -8.58 4.36 2.21
C LEU A 19 -9.51 5.58 2.10
N GLY A 20 -9.08 6.74 2.60
CA GLY A 20 -9.89 7.95 2.71
C GLY A 20 -11.02 7.81 3.74
N ILE A 21 -10.77 7.14 4.86
CA ILE A 21 -11.78 6.81 5.87
C ILE A 21 -11.36 7.36 7.24
N ASP A 22 -12.31 7.95 7.95
CA ASP A 22 -12.10 8.44 9.31
C ASP A 22 -12.00 7.31 10.35
N ALA A 23 -11.28 7.57 11.45
CA ALA A 23 -11.13 6.63 12.56
C ALA A 23 -12.48 6.22 13.19
N ALA A 24 -13.52 7.05 13.10
CA ALA A 24 -14.87 6.73 13.55
C ALA A 24 -15.46 5.49 12.86
N TYR A 25 -15.15 5.27 11.57
CA TYR A 25 -15.65 4.13 10.80
C TYR A 25 -14.67 2.97 10.75
N LEU A 26 -13.37 3.25 10.91
CA LEU A 26 -12.30 2.26 10.91
C LEU A 26 -11.38 2.47 12.12
N PRO A 27 -11.75 1.98 13.32
CA PRO A 27 -10.94 2.15 14.54
C PRO A 27 -9.67 1.29 14.52
N ASP A 28 -8.68 1.65 15.35
CA ASP A 28 -7.37 0.96 15.40
C ASP A 28 -7.54 -0.53 15.70
N SER A 29 -8.47 -0.88 16.59
CA SER A 29 -8.78 -2.26 16.98
C SER A 29 -9.19 -3.17 15.83
N VAL A 30 -9.69 -2.61 14.71
CA VAL A 30 -10.04 -3.37 13.50
C VAL A 30 -8.80 -3.55 12.63
N ILE A 31 -8.01 -2.49 12.45
CA ILE A 31 -6.79 -2.53 11.64
C ILE A 31 -5.75 -3.48 12.27
N GLU A 32 -5.65 -3.47 13.59
CA GLU A 32 -4.72 -4.29 14.38
C GLU A 32 -5.12 -5.76 14.49
N GLN A 33 -6.26 -6.17 13.91
CA GLN A 33 -6.63 -7.57 13.87
C GLN A 33 -5.60 -8.38 13.08
N PRO A 34 -5.24 -9.59 13.55
CA PRO A 34 -4.19 -10.39 12.92
C PRO A 34 -4.52 -10.76 11.47
N GLU A 35 -5.80 -10.88 11.13
CA GLU A 35 -6.28 -11.15 9.77
C GLU A 35 -5.96 -10.01 8.78
N ASN A 36 -5.74 -8.79 9.28
CA ASN A 36 -5.43 -7.62 8.48
C ASN A 36 -3.92 -7.35 8.45
N ILE A 37 -3.31 -7.07 9.60
CA ILE A 37 -1.90 -6.67 9.65
C ILE A 37 -0.95 -7.86 9.51
N THR A 38 -1.14 -8.93 10.29
CA THR A 38 -0.23 -10.08 10.30
C THR A 38 -0.27 -10.84 8.97
N VAL A 39 -1.46 -11.00 8.38
CA VAL A 39 -1.61 -11.61 7.06
C VAL A 39 -1.01 -10.73 5.96
N ALA A 40 -1.23 -9.41 5.99
CA ALA A 40 -0.63 -8.51 5.01
C ALA A 40 0.91 -8.57 5.06
N GLU A 41 1.51 -8.51 6.26
CA GLU A 41 2.96 -8.65 6.40
C GLU A 41 3.44 -10.03 5.93
N ALA A 42 2.74 -11.10 6.27
CA ALA A 42 3.11 -12.45 5.82
C ALA A 42 3.07 -12.60 4.29
N ASN A 43 2.08 -11.98 3.62
CA ASN A 43 1.95 -12.00 2.16
C ASN A 43 3.07 -11.22 1.46
N ILE A 44 3.55 -10.12 2.05
CA ILE A 44 4.66 -9.34 1.49
C ILE A 44 6.00 -10.05 1.77
N ILE A 45 6.20 -10.56 2.98
CA ILE A 45 7.42 -11.28 3.38
C ILE A 45 7.61 -12.55 2.55
N SER A 46 6.53 -13.26 2.18
CA SER A 46 6.62 -14.45 1.33
C SER A 46 7.12 -14.14 -0.09
N GLN A 47 6.91 -12.92 -0.57
CA GLN A 47 7.39 -12.45 -1.87
C GLN A 47 8.81 -11.86 -1.81
N LEU A 48 9.19 -11.32 -0.65
CA LEU A 48 10.49 -10.68 -0.41
C LEU A 48 11.19 -11.35 0.80
N PRO A 49 11.82 -12.53 0.61
CA PRO A 49 12.44 -13.27 1.72
C PRO A 49 13.55 -12.51 2.43
N ASP A 50 14.26 -11.61 1.74
CA ASP A 50 15.37 -10.81 2.30
C ASP A 50 14.94 -9.40 2.75
N TYR A 51 13.66 -9.21 3.10
CA TYR A 51 13.12 -7.90 3.48
C TYR A 51 13.85 -7.22 4.66
N GLY A 52 14.49 -8.00 5.53
CA GLY A 52 15.19 -7.51 6.72
C GLY A 52 16.52 -6.81 6.44
N SER A 53 17.10 -6.98 5.24
CA SER A 53 18.32 -6.27 4.83
C SER A 53 18.04 -5.03 3.98
N LEU A 54 16.77 -4.66 3.80
CA LEU A 54 16.37 -3.47 3.05
C LEU A 54 16.54 -2.22 3.92
N GLU A 55 17.30 -1.25 3.42
CA GLU A 55 17.53 0.04 4.07
C GLU A 55 17.06 1.20 3.20
N ASP A 56 17.08 2.41 3.77
CA ASP A 56 16.76 3.68 3.11
C ASP A 56 15.45 3.65 2.31
N ASP A 57 15.49 4.04 1.03
CA ASP A 57 14.33 4.17 0.16
C ASP A 57 13.61 2.83 -0.06
N ALA A 58 14.35 1.72 -0.11
CA ALA A 58 13.76 0.39 -0.30
C ALA A 58 12.85 0.00 0.89
N LYS A 59 13.23 0.42 2.11
CA LYS A 59 12.39 0.25 3.30
C LYS A 59 11.10 1.06 3.20
N VAL A 60 11.16 2.31 2.70
CA VAL A 60 9.97 3.15 2.53
C VAL A 60 8.98 2.51 1.54
N TYR A 61 9.48 1.98 0.43
CA TYR A 61 8.64 1.26 -0.54
C TYR A 61 8.07 -0.05 0.04
N LEU A 62 8.84 -0.78 0.85
CA LEU A 62 8.35 -1.98 1.54
C LEU A 62 7.18 -1.64 2.49
N GLU A 63 7.33 -0.61 3.31
CA GLU A 63 6.25 -0.17 4.20
C GLU A 63 5.01 0.27 3.43
N ALA A 64 5.19 1.00 2.33
CA ALA A 64 4.10 1.42 1.46
C ALA A 64 3.37 0.22 0.84
N ALA A 65 4.10 -0.83 0.44
CA ALA A 65 3.52 -2.08 -0.07
C ALA A 65 2.67 -2.78 1.00
N VAL A 66 3.15 -2.85 2.25
CA VAL A 66 2.37 -3.43 3.37
C VAL A 66 1.11 -2.62 3.65
N VAL A 67 1.18 -1.28 3.62
CA VAL A 67 0.00 -0.42 3.78
C VAL A 67 -1.04 -0.70 2.68
N CYS A 68 -0.61 -0.88 1.44
CA CYS A 68 -1.50 -1.20 0.32
C CYS A 68 -2.15 -2.58 0.49
N GLU A 69 -1.36 -3.60 0.86
CA GLU A 69 -1.89 -4.94 1.09
C GLU A 69 -2.87 -4.99 2.27
N CYS A 70 -2.58 -4.29 3.37
CA CYS A 70 -3.51 -4.20 4.51
C CYS A 70 -4.80 -3.47 4.11
N SER A 71 -4.69 -2.38 3.36
CA SER A 71 -5.83 -1.64 2.82
C SER A 71 -6.70 -2.53 1.91
N ARG A 72 -6.07 -3.36 1.08
CA ARG A 72 -6.72 -4.31 0.17
C ARG A 72 -7.53 -5.37 0.93
N LEU A 73 -7.00 -5.91 2.03
CA LEU A 73 -7.71 -6.87 2.87
C LEU A 73 -8.93 -6.22 3.54
N LEU A 74 -8.75 -4.99 4.04
CA LEU A 74 -9.81 -4.23 4.70
C LEU A 74 -10.96 -3.92 3.76
N CYS A 75 -10.71 -3.69 2.46
CA CYS A 75 -11.73 -3.37 1.45
C CYS A 75 -12.95 -4.31 1.48
N SER A 76 -12.76 -5.60 1.76
CA SER A 76 -13.84 -6.58 1.85
C SER A 76 -14.87 -6.27 2.95
N SER A 77 -14.44 -5.63 4.04
CA SER A 77 -15.28 -5.32 5.21
C SER A 77 -15.88 -3.91 5.19
N LEU A 78 -15.37 -3.02 4.33
CA LEU A 78 -15.76 -1.61 4.28
C LEU A 78 -17.21 -1.36 3.83
N PRO A 79 -17.80 -2.11 2.88
CA PRO A 79 -19.21 -1.95 2.51
C PRO A 79 -20.17 -2.13 3.68
N ALA A 80 -19.82 -2.97 4.67
CA ALA A 80 -20.65 -3.22 5.84
C ALA A 80 -20.47 -2.16 6.95
N ARG A 81 -19.37 -1.39 6.91
CA ARG A 81 -19.00 -0.40 7.93
C ARG A 81 -19.43 1.02 7.57
N LEU A 82 -19.52 1.32 6.28
CA LEU A 82 -19.80 2.66 5.78
C LEU A 82 -21.28 2.82 5.40
N PRO A 83 -21.88 3.99 5.70
CA PRO A 83 -23.25 4.26 5.28
C PRO A 83 -23.33 4.32 3.76
N THR A 84 -24.26 3.58 3.17
CA THR A 84 -24.50 3.58 1.72
C THR A 84 -25.11 4.89 1.23
N LYS A 85 -25.80 5.63 2.13
CA LYS A 85 -26.42 6.92 1.87
C LYS A 85 -26.28 7.82 3.10
N GLU A 86 -25.90 9.07 2.89
CA GLU A 86 -26.01 10.12 3.91
C GLU A 86 -27.10 11.10 3.48
N ASN A 87 -28.09 11.32 4.36
CA ASN A 87 -29.13 12.31 4.16
C ASN A 87 -28.79 13.56 4.98
N GLY A 88 -28.43 14.64 4.30
CA GLY A 88 -28.34 15.97 4.91
C GLY A 88 -29.70 16.68 4.96
N PRO A 89 -29.81 17.81 5.67
CA PRO A 89 -31.07 18.57 5.80
C PRO A 89 -31.66 19.08 4.48
N HIS A 90 -30.84 19.19 3.43
CA HIS A 90 -31.22 19.76 2.13
C HIS A 90 -30.83 18.90 0.91
N GLU A 91 -30.03 17.85 1.08
CA GLU A 91 -29.56 17.00 -0.01
C GLU A 91 -29.13 15.63 0.51
N GLY A 92 -29.43 14.56 -0.23
CA GLY A 92 -28.96 13.19 0.07
C GLY A 92 -27.86 12.80 -0.90
N TYR A 93 -26.73 12.36 -0.38
CA TYR A 93 -25.59 11.92 -1.20
C TYR A 93 -25.47 10.39 -1.14
N GLU A 94 -25.38 9.76 -2.32
CA GLU A 94 -25.08 8.33 -2.43
C GLU A 94 -23.56 8.14 -2.50
N LEU A 95 -22.98 7.59 -1.42
CA LEU A 95 -21.58 7.17 -1.37
C LEU A 95 -21.45 5.80 -2.03
N ASN A 96 -21.63 5.74 -3.36
CA ASN A 96 -21.41 4.51 -4.11
C ASN A 96 -19.92 4.35 -4.44
N VAL A 97 -19.14 3.90 -3.46
CA VAL A 97 -17.73 3.55 -3.66
C VAL A 97 -17.64 2.10 -4.13
N ASP A 98 -17.08 1.89 -5.32
CA ASP A 98 -16.75 0.54 -5.80
C ASP A 98 -15.50 0.02 -5.10
N TRP A 99 -15.73 -0.69 -4.00
CA TRP A 99 -14.67 -1.28 -3.18
C TRP A 99 -13.90 -2.38 -3.90
N ASN A 100 -14.51 -3.10 -4.84
CA ASN A 100 -13.83 -4.11 -5.64
C ASN A 100 -12.83 -3.47 -6.60
N LYS A 101 -13.24 -2.38 -7.25
CA LYS A 101 -12.34 -1.58 -8.09
C LYS A 101 -11.21 -0.96 -7.26
N LYS A 102 -11.52 -0.42 -6.08
CA LYS A 102 -10.51 0.13 -5.17
C LYS A 102 -9.52 -0.94 -4.70
N GLN A 103 -10.01 -2.15 -4.41
CA GLN A 103 -9.19 -3.30 -4.06
C GLN A 103 -8.23 -3.68 -5.21
N ALA A 104 -8.71 -3.73 -6.45
CA ALA A 104 -7.87 -4.02 -7.61
C ALA A 104 -6.80 -2.94 -7.85
N ASN A 105 -7.14 -1.66 -7.67
CA ASN A 105 -6.17 -0.58 -7.79
C ASN A 105 -5.07 -0.67 -6.71
N LEU A 106 -5.44 -1.01 -5.47
CA LEU A 106 -4.49 -1.20 -4.37
C LEU A 106 -3.56 -2.41 -4.61
N GLU A 107 -4.05 -3.43 -5.31
CA GLU A 107 -3.25 -4.58 -5.72
C GLU A 107 -2.17 -4.18 -6.74
N VAL A 108 -2.56 -3.42 -7.77
CA VAL A 108 -1.61 -2.90 -8.77
C VAL A 108 -0.55 -2.02 -8.10
N GLU A 109 -0.97 -1.11 -7.22
CA GLU A 109 -0.05 -0.20 -6.53
C GLU A 109 0.90 -0.94 -5.58
N ARG A 110 0.43 -1.98 -4.89
CA ARG A 110 1.28 -2.88 -4.10
C ARG A 110 2.35 -3.52 -4.99
N ASP A 111 1.96 -4.04 -6.15
CA ASP A 111 2.88 -4.72 -7.07
C ASP A 111 3.91 -3.74 -7.65
N GLU A 112 3.52 -2.50 -7.92
CA GLU A 112 4.44 -1.42 -8.31
C GLU A 112 5.48 -1.14 -7.22
N TYR A 113 5.06 -1.05 -5.96
CA TYR A 113 6.00 -0.85 -4.85
C TYR A 113 6.92 -2.03 -4.63
N ILE A 114 6.42 -3.27 -4.70
CA ILE A 114 7.27 -4.47 -4.66
C ILE A 114 8.28 -4.45 -5.81
N GLY A 115 7.83 -4.08 -7.02
CA GLY A 115 8.72 -3.90 -8.17
C GLY A 115 9.82 -2.89 -7.90
N LYS A 116 9.50 -1.75 -7.29
CA LYS A 116 10.50 -0.73 -6.88
C LYS A 116 11.46 -1.25 -5.82
N VAL A 117 10.99 -2.03 -4.85
CA VAL A 117 11.86 -2.68 -3.87
C VAL A 117 12.85 -3.60 -4.56
N ILE A 118 12.40 -4.41 -5.52
CA ILE A 118 13.27 -5.33 -6.28
C ILE A 118 14.28 -4.56 -7.13
N GLU A 119 13.87 -3.49 -7.82
CA GLU A 119 14.78 -2.64 -8.61
C GLU A 119 15.89 -2.04 -7.73
N LEU A 120 15.56 -1.57 -6.52
CA LEU A 120 16.52 -0.96 -5.60
C LEU A 120 17.41 -1.99 -4.89
N ALA A 121 16.84 -3.15 -4.52
CA ALA A 121 17.57 -4.21 -3.81
C ALA A 121 18.46 -5.05 -4.73
N SER A 122 18.19 -5.05 -6.04
CA SER A 122 18.90 -5.85 -7.03
C SER A 122 19.26 -5.06 -8.29
N PRO A 123 20.07 -3.99 -8.16
CA PRO A 123 20.44 -3.13 -9.29
C PRO A 123 21.25 -3.87 -10.37
N ASP A 124 21.89 -4.99 -10.02
CA ASP A 124 22.71 -5.78 -10.92
C ASP A 124 21.89 -6.77 -11.79
N ILE A 125 20.67 -7.10 -11.37
CA ILE A 125 19.81 -8.11 -12.03
C ILE A 125 18.76 -7.44 -12.92
N VAL A 126 18.24 -6.28 -12.49
CA VAL A 126 17.19 -5.56 -13.20
C VAL A 126 17.75 -4.25 -13.72
N THR A 127 17.79 -4.08 -15.05
CA THR A 127 18.11 -2.76 -15.63
C THR A 127 17.02 -1.79 -15.23
N PRO A 128 17.35 -0.59 -14.69
CA PRO A 128 16.34 0.39 -14.31
C PRO A 128 15.46 0.69 -15.52
N SER A 129 14.15 0.64 -15.32
CA SER A 129 13.11 0.90 -16.34
C SER A 129 13.19 2.31 -16.96
N LEU A 130 14.07 3.17 -16.45
CA LEU A 130 14.43 4.43 -17.07
C LEU A 130 15.34 4.17 -18.27
N LEU A 131 14.81 4.42 -19.47
CA LEU A 131 15.62 4.78 -20.64
C LEU A 131 16.45 6.02 -20.31
N HIS A 132 17.58 5.88 -19.63
CA HIS A 132 18.65 6.86 -19.71
C HIS A 132 19.11 6.83 -21.18
N PHE A 133 18.52 7.72 -21.98
CA PHE A 133 19.04 8.01 -23.30
C PHE A 133 20.48 8.50 -23.09
N THR A 134 21.44 7.72 -23.55
CA THR A 134 22.83 8.16 -23.54
C THR A 134 22.97 9.21 -24.63
N VAL A 135 23.06 10.50 -24.25
CA VAL A 135 23.44 11.56 -25.19
C VAL A 135 24.89 11.34 -25.59
N THR A 136 25.12 10.55 -26.63
CA THR A 136 26.40 10.52 -27.33
C THR A 136 26.56 11.86 -28.03
N ARG A 137 27.35 12.76 -27.45
CA ARG A 137 27.77 13.97 -28.19
C ARG A 137 28.64 13.50 -29.36
N PRO A 138 28.23 13.68 -30.63
CA PRO A 138 29.10 13.34 -31.73
C PRO A 138 30.35 14.23 -31.65
N ARG A 139 31.54 13.63 -31.61
CA ARG A 139 32.80 14.35 -31.82
C ARG A 139 32.71 15.00 -33.21
N ARG A 140 32.61 16.33 -33.25
CA ARG A 140 32.85 17.07 -34.50
C ARG A 140 34.34 16.97 -34.78
N TRP A 141 34.66 16.31 -35.89
CA TRP A 141 35.99 16.30 -36.50
C TRP A 141 36.33 17.69 -37.00
#